data_AF-A0A6C1RSZ5-F1
#
_entry.id   AF-A0A6C1RSZ5-F1
#
_cell.length_a   1.000
_cell.length_b   1.000
_cell.length_c   1.000
_cell.angle_alpha   90.00
_cell.angle_beta   90.00
_cell.angle_gamma   90.00
#
_symmetry.space_group_name_H-M   'P 1'
#
loop_
_entity.id
_entity.type
_entity.pdbx_description
1 polymer ?
#
loop_
_entity_poly.entity_id
_entity_poly.type
_entity_poly.pdbx_seq_one_letter_code
_entity_poly.pdbx_strand_id
1 'polypeptide(L)'
;MVMNINVTSPTEQLAEIRDEWNRRTAEPSEDLLDRIDDGRISDATAHVIFRAEPAERAALVDSLVQRLPGRFHDSGAPRRQQILEFCVKLALDLGSFLPAWRSAAVQPEADLAGSVLSLCERLSRADSATAGELQQRQRSDFLARLHAEAVTDAAEAQRLANEAFGSGLGDYVRGMWRYYASSNMRRAAAMYLSGETTTALGNDYAAFLDHALRVGVSSQTTNPVLIKLAWDTDKPGWDSRIDAIIRGSYDLQQIRAALQQSDDDRDAMLRRINTLVTTAVVERNCRLLRDIFLMTDGREGYLNLQVSPDNYADASAMVRQAVEVYQDLRTRLSGIPNVVIKVPATPAGRDAAAELTRLGIGVTVTLTFSLFQTCPVAEVIRNSNALVSNIAIMNGRLAFPVRDELKANGVTGGEEAARWAGVAVARKAFRRLYNPVSEGGMGIDRSRVRLLIASLRIYDDWLPDISELWGVPAITVFPNVRRALDAHPRQIDGNSVVNATPAEAIRTMLSSELFRQAWWTEEDGAETAPREPLSLADGNDEAVAAWKPVRQTLDQFIDGYSVMNSMILERLTHLVR
;
A
#
# COMPACT_ATOMS: atom_id res chain seq x y z
N MET A 1 15.43 -28.07 1.04
CA MET A 1 14.37 -28.62 1.91
C MET A 1 13.19 -27.66 1.80
N VAL A 2 12.13 -28.03 1.08
CA VAL A 2 10.91 -27.21 1.02
C VAL A 2 10.34 -27.21 2.44
N MET A 3 10.21 -26.04 3.07
CA MET A 3 9.53 -25.95 4.36
C MET A 3 8.11 -26.50 4.15
N ASN A 4 7.73 -27.54 4.90
CA ASN A 4 6.38 -28.12 4.86
C ASN A 4 5.38 -27.08 5.38
N ILE A 5 4.91 -26.19 4.51
CA ILE A 5 3.69 -25.42 4.72
C ILE A 5 2.52 -26.28 4.29
N ASN A 6 1.51 -26.38 5.15
CA ASN A 6 0.23 -26.95 4.79
C ASN A 6 -0.44 -26.03 3.76
N VAL A 7 -0.80 -26.60 2.61
CA VAL A 7 -1.69 -25.94 1.66
C VAL A 7 -2.97 -25.56 2.38
N THR A 8 -3.32 -24.27 2.38
CA THR A 8 -4.55 -23.78 3.01
C THR A 8 -5.55 -23.41 1.92
N SER A 9 -6.68 -24.10 1.88
CA SER A 9 -7.74 -23.83 0.91
C SER A 9 -8.41 -22.48 1.16
N PRO A 10 -9.01 -21.82 0.14
CA PRO A 10 -9.75 -20.58 0.34
C PRO A 10 -10.83 -20.69 1.43
N THR A 11 -11.53 -21.82 1.52
CA THR A 11 -12.58 -22.06 2.52
C THR A 11 -12.03 -22.08 3.95
N GLU A 12 -10.88 -22.73 4.16
CA GLU A 12 -10.21 -22.74 5.48
C GLU A 12 -9.72 -21.35 5.87
N GLN A 13 -9.12 -20.61 4.92
CA GLN A 13 -8.70 -19.23 5.17
C GLN A 13 -9.88 -18.34 5.58
N LEU A 14 -11.01 -18.46 4.88
CA LEU A 14 -12.23 -17.72 5.20
C LEU A 14 -12.80 -18.08 6.58
N ALA A 15 -12.76 -19.36 6.96
CA ALA A 15 -13.19 -19.79 8.29
C ALA A 15 -12.32 -19.16 9.39
N GLU A 16 -10.99 -19.23 9.27
CA GLU A 16 -10.06 -18.61 10.22
C GLU A 16 -10.25 -17.09 10.33
N ILE A 17 -10.47 -16.42 9.19
CA ILE A 17 -10.73 -14.96 9.15
C ILE A 17 -12.00 -14.62 9.93
N ARG A 18 -13.09 -15.37 9.71
CA ARG A 18 -14.37 -15.15 10.39
C ARG A 18 -14.29 -15.47 11.87
N ASP A 19 -13.55 -16.51 12.26
CA ASP A 19 -13.33 -16.85 13.66
C ASP A 19 -12.55 -15.74 14.39
N GLU A 20 -11.52 -15.18 13.75
CA GLU A 20 -10.81 -14.03 14.30
C GLU A 20 -11.70 -12.78 14.40
N TRP A 21 -12.49 -12.50 13.36
CA TRP A 21 -13.45 -11.40 13.39
C TRP A 21 -14.42 -11.53 14.55
N ASN A 22 -15.09 -12.68 14.68
CA ASN A 22 -16.06 -12.96 15.74
C ASN A 22 -15.44 -12.81 17.14
N ARG A 23 -14.21 -13.32 17.33
CA ARG A 23 -13.47 -13.17 18.59
C ARG A 23 -13.19 -11.71 18.91
N ARG A 24 -12.75 -10.92 17.94
CA ARG A 24 -12.43 -9.48 18.13
C ARG A 24 -13.68 -8.64 18.40
N THR A 25 -14.81 -8.94 17.76
CA THR A 25 -16.07 -8.21 17.99
C THR A 25 -16.77 -8.61 19.28
N ALA A 26 -16.46 -9.78 19.84
CA ALA A 26 -16.96 -10.22 21.13
C ALA A 26 -16.19 -9.63 22.33
N GLU A 27 -15.08 -8.93 22.11
CA GLU A 27 -14.31 -8.30 23.19
C GLU A 27 -15.14 -7.21 23.90
N PRO A 28 -15.21 -7.21 25.25
CA PRO A 28 -16.00 -6.22 25.98
C PRO A 28 -15.49 -4.79 25.75
N SER A 29 -16.43 -3.87 25.56
CA SER A 29 -16.12 -2.42 25.48
C SER A 29 -15.60 -1.84 26.80
N GLU A 30 -15.76 -2.55 27.93
CA GLU A 30 -15.25 -2.12 29.24
C GLU A 30 -13.72 -2.06 29.27
N ASP A 31 -13.04 -2.90 28.48
CA ASP A 31 -11.57 -2.93 28.36
C ASP A 31 -11.00 -1.76 27.55
N LEU A 32 -11.86 -0.96 26.90
CA LEU A 32 -11.43 0.11 26.00
C LEU A 32 -10.63 1.19 26.74
N LEU A 33 -11.04 1.47 27.95
CA LEU A 33 -10.33 2.37 28.84
C LEU A 33 -8.93 1.85 29.14
N ASP A 34 -8.76 0.57 29.45
CA ASP A 34 -7.44 0.00 29.75
C ASP A 34 -6.53 -0.02 28.53
N ARG A 35 -7.09 -0.27 27.34
CA ARG A 35 -6.36 -0.10 26.06
C ARG A 35 -5.78 1.30 25.90
N ILE A 36 -6.53 2.33 26.29
CA ILE A 36 -6.07 3.73 26.22
C ILE A 36 -4.92 3.96 27.21
N ASP A 37 -5.06 3.51 28.47
CA ASP A 37 -4.02 3.64 29.50
C ASP A 37 -2.74 2.85 29.16
N ASP A 38 -2.86 1.73 28.43
CA ASP A 38 -1.73 0.95 27.94
C ASP A 38 -1.07 1.58 26.70
N GLY A 39 -1.64 2.66 26.15
CA GLY A 39 -1.16 3.28 24.91
C GLY A 39 -1.51 2.50 23.64
N ARG A 40 -2.45 1.54 23.70
CA ARG A 40 -2.94 0.78 22.54
C ARG A 40 -3.99 1.59 21.76
N ILE A 41 -3.66 2.83 21.41
CA ILE A 41 -4.59 3.84 20.87
C ILE A 41 -5.21 3.41 19.53
N SER A 42 -4.42 2.83 18.63
CA SER A 42 -4.94 2.33 17.34
C SER A 42 -5.93 1.19 17.51
N ASP A 43 -5.71 0.31 18.48
CA ASP A 43 -6.65 -0.79 18.76
C ASP A 43 -7.93 -0.27 19.43
N ALA A 44 -7.80 0.68 20.36
CA ALA A 44 -8.93 1.34 21.01
C ALA A 44 -9.83 2.07 20.00
N THR A 45 -9.24 2.85 19.09
CA THR A 45 -10.00 3.56 18.06
C THR A 45 -10.60 2.60 17.03
N ALA A 46 -9.88 1.55 16.63
CA ALA A 46 -10.43 0.51 15.76
C ALA A 46 -11.61 -0.23 16.39
N HIS A 47 -11.63 -0.42 17.71
CA HIS A 47 -12.78 -0.98 18.43
C HIS A 47 -14.03 -0.13 18.22
N VAL A 48 -13.94 1.18 18.43
CA VAL A 48 -15.09 2.10 18.26
C VAL A 48 -15.54 2.18 16.79
N ILE A 49 -14.59 2.24 15.86
CA ILE A 49 -14.87 2.47 14.44
C ILE A 49 -15.35 1.20 13.73
N PHE A 50 -14.65 0.08 13.92
CA PHE A 50 -14.89 -1.14 13.16
C PHE A 50 -15.64 -2.20 13.95
N ARG A 51 -15.32 -2.41 15.24
CA ARG A 51 -15.79 -3.61 15.96
C ARG A 51 -17.14 -3.39 16.64
N ALA A 52 -17.34 -2.20 17.22
CA ALA A 52 -18.62 -1.80 17.79
C ALA A 52 -19.71 -1.79 16.71
N GLU A 53 -20.89 -2.32 17.05
CA GLU A 53 -22.03 -2.28 16.16
C GLU A 53 -22.46 -0.82 15.93
N PRO A 54 -22.84 -0.43 14.69
CA PRO A 54 -23.21 0.95 14.39
C PRO A 54 -24.32 1.51 15.31
N ALA A 55 -25.26 0.66 15.75
CA ALA A 55 -26.33 1.04 16.66
C ALA A 55 -25.85 1.35 18.09
N GLU A 56 -24.71 0.80 18.51
CA GLU A 56 -24.17 0.94 19.87
C GLU A 56 -23.08 2.01 19.96
N ARG A 57 -22.49 2.39 18.83
CA ARG A 57 -21.36 3.32 18.75
C ARG A 57 -21.62 4.65 19.43
N ALA A 58 -22.83 5.21 19.28
CA ALA A 58 -23.20 6.46 19.93
C ALA A 58 -23.13 6.36 21.46
N ALA A 59 -23.75 5.32 22.04
CA ALA A 59 -23.73 5.08 23.48
C ALA A 59 -22.31 4.82 24.01
N LEU A 60 -21.48 4.12 23.24
CA LEU A 60 -20.07 3.89 23.56
C LEU A 60 -19.28 5.21 23.59
N VAL A 61 -19.44 6.06 22.57
CA VAL A 61 -18.80 7.38 22.50
C VAL A 61 -19.26 8.26 23.67
N ASP A 62 -20.55 8.29 23.98
CA ASP A 62 -21.09 9.04 25.11
C ASP A 62 -20.48 8.58 26.44
N SER A 63 -20.35 7.27 26.65
CA SER A 63 -19.69 6.70 27.83
C SER A 63 -18.23 7.17 27.96
N LEU A 64 -17.47 7.15 26.86
CA LEU A 64 -16.09 7.64 26.84
C LEU A 64 -16.02 9.14 27.14
N VAL A 65 -16.91 9.94 26.56
CA VAL A 65 -16.99 11.40 26.78
C VAL A 65 -17.29 11.75 28.23
N GLN A 66 -18.06 10.91 28.93
CA GLN A 66 -18.35 11.07 30.36
C GLN A 66 -17.21 10.61 31.27
N ARG A 67 -16.52 9.51 30.94
CA ARG A 67 -15.54 8.85 31.83
C ARG A 67 -14.11 9.38 31.69
N LEU A 68 -13.68 9.71 30.47
CA LEU A 68 -12.31 10.16 30.21
C LEU A 68 -11.90 11.44 30.98
N PRO A 69 -12.76 12.45 31.22
CA PRO A 69 -12.39 13.62 32.02
C PRO A 69 -11.89 13.30 33.44
N GLY A 70 -12.60 12.44 34.18
CA GLY A 70 -12.17 12.03 35.51
C GLY A 70 -10.85 11.27 35.46
N ARG A 71 -10.75 10.32 34.54
CA ARG A 71 -9.54 9.51 34.35
C ARG A 71 -8.32 10.33 33.94
N PHE A 72 -8.52 11.37 33.14
CA PHE A 72 -7.48 12.31 32.73
C PHE A 72 -6.98 13.14 33.91
N HIS A 73 -7.89 13.67 34.73
CA HIS A 73 -7.55 14.45 35.92
C HIS A 73 -6.71 13.63 36.91
N ASP A 74 -7.11 12.38 37.16
CA ASP A 74 -6.48 11.48 38.12
C ASP A 74 -5.18 10.82 37.59
N SER A 75 -4.82 11.08 36.34
CA SER A 75 -3.67 10.50 35.66
C SER A 75 -2.42 11.40 35.70
N GLY A 76 -1.24 10.77 35.65
CA GLY A 76 0.02 11.47 35.37
C GLY A 76 0.20 11.80 33.88
N ALA A 77 1.22 12.59 33.55
CA ALA A 77 1.46 13.10 32.20
C ALA A 77 1.47 12.04 31.08
N PRO A 78 2.11 10.86 31.22
CA PRO A 78 2.10 9.84 30.16
C PRO A 78 0.70 9.34 29.80
N ARG A 79 -0.16 9.14 30.80
CA ARG A 79 -1.55 8.71 30.59
C ARG A 79 -2.43 9.82 30.05
N ARG A 80 -2.23 11.06 30.49
CA ARG A 80 -2.88 12.23 29.90
C ARG A 80 -2.57 12.35 28.41
N GLN A 81 -1.31 12.13 28.02
CA GLN A 81 -0.88 12.14 26.64
C GLN A 81 -1.58 11.06 25.80
N GLN A 82 -1.68 9.84 26.31
CA GLN A 82 -2.41 8.74 25.66
C GLN A 82 -3.91 9.06 25.48
N ILE A 83 -4.57 9.61 26.50
CA ILE A 83 -5.98 10.01 26.42
C ILE A 83 -6.19 11.11 25.38
N LEU A 84 -5.34 12.14 25.35
CA LEU A 84 -5.41 13.20 24.33
C LEU A 84 -5.17 12.64 22.92
N GLU A 85 -4.18 11.77 22.76
CA GLU A 85 -3.88 11.11 21.48
C GLU A 85 -5.07 10.26 21.00
N PHE A 86 -5.72 9.53 21.90
CA PHE A 86 -6.97 8.83 21.62
C PHE A 86 -8.09 9.77 21.17
N CYS A 87 -8.32 10.86 21.88
CA CYS A 87 -9.38 11.81 21.53
C CYS A 87 -9.15 12.43 20.15
N VAL A 88 -7.93 12.87 19.85
CA VAL A 88 -7.57 13.42 18.53
C VAL A 88 -7.78 12.37 17.44
N LYS A 89 -7.25 11.15 17.64
CA LYS A 89 -7.37 10.08 16.64
C LYS A 89 -8.82 9.66 16.42
N LEU A 90 -9.61 9.47 17.47
CA LEU A 90 -11.01 9.07 17.37
C LEU A 90 -11.85 10.16 16.68
N ALA A 91 -11.63 11.44 17.01
CA ALA A 91 -12.31 12.55 16.34
C ALA A 91 -11.98 12.59 14.83
N LEU A 92 -10.70 12.43 14.46
CA LEU A 92 -10.29 12.33 13.07
C LEU A 92 -10.97 11.14 12.36
N ASP A 93 -10.97 9.97 13.00
CA ASP A 93 -11.50 8.74 12.41
C ASP A 93 -13.03 8.82 12.21
N LEU A 94 -13.80 9.27 13.21
CA LEU A 94 -15.26 9.45 13.12
C LEU A 94 -15.69 10.48 12.06
N GLY A 95 -14.91 11.55 11.90
CA GLY A 95 -15.16 12.58 10.88
C GLY A 95 -14.58 12.27 9.49
N SER A 96 -14.14 11.04 9.26
CA SER A 96 -13.50 10.60 8.01
C SER A 96 -14.36 9.60 7.22
N PHE A 97 -13.76 8.93 6.23
CA PHE A 97 -14.37 7.81 5.52
C PHE A 97 -14.50 6.53 6.36
N LEU A 98 -13.65 6.36 7.39
CA LEU A 98 -13.51 5.07 8.08
C LEU A 98 -14.84 4.44 8.58
N PRO A 99 -15.81 5.20 9.14
CA PRO A 99 -17.09 4.63 9.58
C PRO A 99 -17.91 3.99 8.46
N ALA A 100 -17.73 4.40 7.20
CA ALA A 100 -18.47 3.89 6.05
C ALA A 100 -18.20 2.41 5.77
N TRP A 101 -17.09 1.86 6.26
CA TRP A 101 -16.76 0.45 6.14
C TRP A 101 -17.70 -0.49 6.89
N ARG A 102 -18.34 -0.01 7.97
CA ARG A 102 -19.27 -0.80 8.80
C ARG A 102 -20.70 -0.27 8.77
N SER A 103 -20.89 0.95 8.30
CA SER A 103 -22.18 1.64 8.31
C SER A 103 -22.81 1.61 6.91
N ALA A 104 -24.13 1.48 6.81
CA ALA A 104 -24.83 1.58 5.52
C ALA A 104 -24.75 2.99 4.91
N ALA A 105 -24.43 4.00 5.74
CA ALA A 105 -24.24 5.38 5.30
C ALA A 105 -22.76 5.67 5.01
N VAL A 106 -22.49 6.24 3.83
CA VAL A 106 -21.14 6.65 3.41
C VAL A 106 -20.73 8.02 4.00
N GLN A 107 -21.61 8.64 4.78
CA GLN A 107 -21.37 9.95 5.38
C GLN A 107 -20.59 9.84 6.70
N PRO A 108 -19.81 10.87 7.07
CA PRO A 108 -19.13 10.91 8.37
C PRO A 108 -20.14 10.95 9.52
N GLU A 109 -19.73 10.48 10.70
CA GLU A 109 -20.55 10.56 11.91
C GLU A 109 -20.32 11.89 12.63
N ALA A 110 -20.73 12.98 11.97
CA ALA A 110 -20.37 14.35 12.34
C ALA A 110 -20.71 14.70 13.80
N ASP A 111 -21.85 14.24 14.31
CA ASP A 111 -22.29 14.53 15.68
C ASP A 111 -21.38 13.85 16.72
N LEU A 112 -21.06 12.56 16.52
CA LEU A 112 -20.15 11.82 17.40
C LEU A 112 -18.74 12.39 17.33
N ALA A 113 -18.26 12.69 16.11
CA ALA A 113 -16.97 13.32 15.89
C ALA A 113 -16.87 14.68 16.62
N GLY A 114 -17.94 15.48 16.57
CA GLY A 114 -18.06 16.77 17.25
C GLY A 114 -18.03 16.66 18.77
N SER A 115 -18.69 15.65 19.34
CA SER A 115 -18.65 15.37 20.78
C SER A 115 -17.25 15.01 21.28
N VAL A 116 -16.53 14.15 20.54
CA VAL A 116 -15.14 13.79 20.87
C VAL A 116 -14.19 14.97 20.68
N LEU A 117 -14.37 15.78 19.64
CA LEU A 117 -13.61 17.01 19.44
C LEU A 117 -13.81 17.99 20.61
N SER A 118 -15.05 18.17 21.06
CA SER A 118 -15.37 19.03 22.21
C SER A 118 -14.75 18.52 23.50
N LEU A 119 -14.67 17.19 23.69
CA LEU A 119 -13.88 16.60 24.78
C LEU A 119 -12.40 16.94 24.63
N CYS A 120 -11.80 16.72 23.46
CA CYS A 120 -10.41 17.02 23.19
C CYS A 120 -10.06 18.46 23.57
N GLU A 121 -10.86 19.44 23.15
CA GLU A 121 -10.63 20.86 23.43
C GLU A 121 -10.78 21.21 24.92
N ARG A 122 -11.64 20.50 25.66
CA ARG A 122 -11.72 20.65 27.13
C ARG A 122 -10.47 20.11 27.80
N LEU A 123 -10.02 18.90 27.43
CA LEU A 123 -8.83 18.28 28.00
C LEU A 123 -7.55 19.04 27.65
N SER A 124 -7.43 19.55 26.42
CA SER A 124 -6.30 20.38 26.01
C SER A 124 -6.20 21.69 26.80
N ARG A 125 -7.34 22.27 27.22
CA ARG A 125 -7.35 23.43 28.13
C ARG A 125 -7.01 23.07 29.57
N ALA A 126 -7.37 21.87 30.02
CA ALA A 126 -7.07 21.39 31.35
C ALA A 126 -5.58 21.08 31.56
N ASP A 127 -4.88 20.63 30.51
CA ASP A 127 -3.43 20.40 30.52
C ASP A 127 -2.79 20.87 29.20
N SER A 128 -2.54 22.18 29.12
CA SER A 128 -1.98 22.80 27.91
C SER A 128 -0.56 22.36 27.61
N ALA A 129 0.20 21.91 28.62
CA ALA A 129 1.56 21.43 28.44
C ALA A 129 1.57 20.11 27.66
N THR A 130 0.81 19.11 28.14
CA THR A 130 0.68 17.82 27.44
C THR A 130 0.05 18.00 26.05
N ALA A 131 -0.93 18.91 25.90
CA ALA A 131 -1.51 19.22 24.61
C ALA A 131 -0.50 19.83 23.63
N GLY A 132 0.38 20.72 24.11
CA GLY A 132 1.45 21.33 23.33
C GLY A 132 2.47 20.30 22.83
N GLU A 133 2.87 19.35 23.67
CA GLU A 133 3.77 18.26 23.28
C GLU A 133 3.15 17.36 22.20
N LEU A 134 1.88 16.98 22.37
CA LEU A 134 1.15 16.20 21.35
C LEU A 134 1.01 16.98 20.05
N GLN A 135 0.70 18.28 20.13
CA GLN A 135 0.62 19.15 18.95
C GLN A 135 1.96 19.21 18.20
N GLN A 136 3.08 19.32 18.92
CA GLN A 136 4.40 19.33 18.29
C GLN A 136 4.71 18.02 17.57
N ARG A 137 4.39 16.87 18.18
CA ARG A 137 4.55 15.55 17.53
C ARG A 137 3.69 15.44 16.26
N GLN A 138 2.39 15.74 16.36
CA GLN A 138 1.47 15.72 15.23
C GLN A 138 1.91 16.66 14.10
N ARG A 139 2.48 17.82 14.45
CA ARG A 139 3.02 18.77 13.49
C ARG A 139 4.25 18.22 12.77
N SER A 140 5.13 17.52 13.47
CA SER A 140 6.29 16.83 12.87
C SER A 140 5.83 15.78 11.86
N ASP A 141 4.86 14.94 12.23
CA ASP A 141 4.29 13.92 11.35
C ASP A 141 3.61 14.54 10.12
N PHE A 142 2.91 15.66 10.32
CA PHE A 142 2.26 16.41 9.25
C PHE A 142 3.28 16.97 8.24
N LEU A 143 4.39 17.54 8.73
CA LEU A 143 5.47 18.04 7.86
C LEU A 143 6.15 16.89 7.09
N ALA A 144 6.41 15.76 7.74
CA ALA A 144 6.95 14.58 7.08
C ALA A 144 6.00 14.06 5.98
N ARG A 145 4.68 14.10 6.22
CA ARG A 145 3.67 13.78 5.21
C ARG A 145 3.70 14.77 4.04
N LEU A 146 3.78 16.08 4.29
CA LEU A 146 3.87 17.09 3.23
C LEU A 146 5.10 16.87 2.33
N HIS A 147 6.24 16.48 2.91
CA HIS A 147 7.42 16.11 2.14
C HIS A 147 7.15 14.90 1.21
N ALA A 148 6.47 13.86 1.72
CA ALA A 148 6.03 12.73 0.89
C ALA A 148 5.01 13.12 -0.19
N GLU A 149 4.21 14.17 0.07
CA GLU A 149 3.30 14.79 -0.90
C GLU A 149 4.01 15.75 -1.88
N ALA A 150 5.35 15.72 -1.91
CA ALA A 150 6.23 16.53 -2.76
C ALA A 150 6.17 18.04 -2.50
N VAL A 151 5.79 18.47 -1.29
CA VAL A 151 5.98 19.85 -0.82
C VAL A 151 7.42 19.97 -0.29
N THR A 152 8.33 20.38 -1.17
CA THR A 152 9.77 20.46 -0.86
C THR A 152 10.22 21.84 -0.39
N ASP A 153 9.45 22.90 -0.67
CA ASP A 153 9.74 24.23 -0.15
C ASP A 153 9.40 24.31 1.35
N ALA A 154 10.42 24.58 2.17
CA ALA A 154 10.27 24.57 3.63
C ALA A 154 9.34 25.68 4.14
N ALA A 155 9.30 26.84 3.47
CA ALA A 155 8.45 27.95 3.87
C ALA A 155 6.97 27.65 3.56
N GLU A 156 6.69 27.05 2.40
CA GLU A 156 5.38 26.53 2.05
C GLU A 156 4.94 25.43 3.01
N ALA A 157 5.79 24.44 3.30
CA ALA A 157 5.45 23.36 4.21
C ALA A 157 5.09 23.90 5.61
N GLN A 158 5.87 24.86 6.11
CA GLN A 158 5.61 25.50 7.40
C GLN A 158 4.33 26.35 7.38
N ARG A 159 4.04 27.05 6.28
CA ARG A 159 2.80 27.80 6.10
C ARG A 159 1.59 26.88 6.14
N LEU A 160 1.59 25.80 5.35
CA LEU A 160 0.53 24.79 5.32
C LEU A 160 0.33 24.14 6.68
N ALA A 161 1.42 23.84 7.40
CA ALA A 161 1.33 23.33 8.76
C ALA A 161 0.78 24.39 9.74
N ASN A 162 1.10 25.68 9.60
CA ASN A 162 0.49 26.73 10.43
C ASN A 162 -1.03 26.83 10.18
N GLU A 163 -1.44 26.83 8.92
CA GLU A 163 -2.85 26.87 8.51
C GLU A 163 -3.63 25.65 8.99
N ALA A 164 -3.03 24.46 8.92
CA ALA A 164 -3.66 23.23 9.38
C ALA A 164 -3.87 23.25 10.90
N PHE A 165 -2.88 23.66 11.69
CA PHE A 165 -2.93 23.57 13.14
C PHE A 165 -3.59 24.77 13.83
N GLY A 166 -3.73 25.93 13.18
CA GLY A 166 -4.42 27.09 13.74
C GLY A 166 -3.97 27.40 15.17
N SER A 167 -4.93 27.49 16.11
CA SER A 167 -4.64 27.71 17.53
C SER A 167 -4.36 26.45 18.34
N GLY A 168 -4.44 25.24 17.76
CA GLY A 168 -4.15 23.99 18.46
C GLY A 168 -4.75 22.73 17.83
N LEU A 169 -4.75 21.64 18.60
CA LEU A 169 -5.24 20.32 18.14
C LEU A 169 -6.68 20.34 17.61
N GLY A 170 -7.56 21.18 18.16
CA GLY A 170 -8.94 21.29 17.70
C GLY A 170 -9.06 21.82 16.28
N ASP A 171 -8.30 22.86 15.95
CA ASP A 171 -8.26 23.43 14.59
C ASP A 171 -7.62 22.46 13.59
N TYR A 172 -6.60 21.73 14.03
CA TYR A 172 -6.04 20.62 13.26
C TYR A 172 -7.11 19.60 12.86
N VAL A 173 -7.91 19.09 13.81
CA VAL A 173 -8.97 18.13 13.53
C VAL A 173 -10.00 18.71 12.54
N ARG A 174 -10.47 19.94 12.75
CA ARG A 174 -11.42 20.61 11.82
C ARG A 174 -10.82 20.82 10.43
N GLY A 175 -9.54 21.17 10.34
CA GLY A 175 -8.80 21.32 9.09
C GLY A 175 -8.75 20.02 8.30
N MET A 176 -8.44 18.91 9.00
CA MET A 176 -8.40 17.59 8.39
C MET A 176 -9.79 17.13 7.93
N TRP A 177 -10.86 17.38 8.69
CA TRP A 177 -12.23 17.08 8.25
C TRP A 177 -12.62 17.82 6.99
N ARG A 178 -12.26 19.12 6.87
CA ARG A 178 -12.48 19.89 5.64
C ARG A 178 -11.75 19.27 4.45
N TYR A 179 -10.50 18.85 4.64
CA TYR A 179 -9.73 18.14 3.62
C TYR A 179 -10.40 16.80 3.23
N TYR A 180 -10.81 15.98 4.19
CA TYR A 180 -11.49 14.71 3.91
C TYR A 180 -12.78 14.91 3.13
N ALA A 181 -13.58 15.92 3.50
CA ALA A 181 -14.84 16.23 2.84
C ALA A 181 -14.66 16.64 1.37
N SER A 182 -13.57 17.34 1.02
CA SER A 182 -13.29 17.77 -0.35
C SER A 182 -12.46 16.78 -1.18
N SER A 183 -11.99 15.68 -0.59
CA SER A 183 -11.11 14.72 -1.27
C SER A 183 -11.84 13.95 -2.39
N ASN A 184 -11.23 13.92 -3.58
CA ASN A 184 -11.67 13.10 -4.69
C ASN A 184 -11.41 11.60 -4.39
N MET A 185 -10.37 11.26 -3.63
CA MET A 185 -10.14 9.88 -3.15
C MET A 185 -11.31 9.39 -2.29
N ARG A 186 -11.79 10.22 -1.35
CA ARG A 186 -12.96 9.85 -0.52
C ARG A 186 -14.20 9.62 -1.37
N ARG A 187 -14.42 10.46 -2.39
CA ARG A 187 -15.55 10.31 -3.33
C ARG A 187 -15.44 9.02 -4.14
N ALA A 188 -14.25 8.67 -4.64
CA ALA A 188 -14.02 7.41 -5.34
C ALA A 188 -14.22 6.19 -4.42
N ALA A 189 -13.78 6.25 -3.17
CA ALA A 189 -14.02 5.19 -2.19
C ALA A 189 -15.52 5.01 -1.88
N ALA A 190 -16.28 6.11 -1.86
CA ALA A 190 -17.73 6.06 -1.75
C ALA A 190 -18.39 5.35 -2.94
N MET A 191 -17.94 5.68 -4.16
CA MET A 191 -18.38 5.01 -5.40
C MET A 191 -18.04 3.53 -5.41
N TYR A 192 -16.91 3.12 -4.80
CA TYR A 192 -16.55 1.70 -4.64
C TYR A 192 -17.55 0.97 -3.73
N LEU A 193 -17.89 1.55 -2.57
CA LEU A 193 -18.87 0.93 -1.66
C LEU A 193 -20.30 0.91 -2.22
N SER A 194 -20.68 1.89 -3.05
CA SER A 194 -22.00 1.91 -3.72
C SER A 194 -22.07 1.03 -4.97
N GLY A 195 -20.94 0.51 -5.45
CA GLY A 195 -20.84 -0.30 -6.67
C GLY A 195 -20.84 0.51 -7.97
N GLU A 196 -20.72 1.85 -7.91
CA GLU A 196 -20.57 2.73 -9.08
C GLU A 196 -19.21 2.58 -9.77
N THR A 197 -18.21 2.07 -9.04
CA THR A 197 -16.94 1.61 -9.61
C THR A 197 -16.49 0.32 -8.93
N THR A 198 -15.72 -0.50 -9.63
CA THR A 198 -15.07 -1.68 -9.03
C THR A 198 -13.65 -1.39 -8.54
N THR A 199 -13.20 -0.12 -8.59
CA THR A 199 -11.84 0.27 -8.23
C THR A 199 -11.68 0.51 -6.73
N ALA A 200 -10.95 -0.37 -6.07
CA ALA A 200 -10.42 -0.13 -4.74
C ALA A 200 -9.17 0.76 -4.79
N LEU A 201 -8.96 1.56 -3.76
CA LEU A 201 -7.83 2.51 -3.67
C LEU A 201 -6.73 1.99 -2.74
N GLY A 202 -5.48 2.11 -3.17
CA GLY A 202 -4.29 1.76 -2.41
C GLY A 202 -3.41 2.97 -2.09
N ASN A 203 -2.59 2.86 -1.03
CA ASN A 203 -1.53 3.82 -0.72
C ASN A 203 -0.18 3.27 -1.22
N ASP A 204 0.42 3.92 -2.22
CA ASP A 204 1.74 3.54 -2.76
C ASP A 204 2.87 4.21 -1.97
N TYR A 205 2.94 3.92 -0.68
CA TYR A 205 3.94 4.46 0.25
C TYR A 205 3.98 3.58 1.50
N ALA A 206 5.15 3.35 2.10
CA ALA A 206 5.27 2.47 3.29
C ALA A 206 5.02 3.17 4.64
N ALA A 207 4.54 4.41 4.61
CA ALA A 207 4.14 5.21 5.78
C ALA A 207 2.83 5.97 5.52
N PHE A 208 2.34 6.70 6.53
CA PHE A 208 1.15 7.56 6.48
C PHE A 208 -0.16 6.85 6.08
N LEU A 209 -0.24 5.54 6.31
CA LEU A 209 -1.40 4.73 5.95
C LEU A 209 -2.66 5.16 6.71
N ASP A 210 -2.54 5.52 7.99
CA ASP A 210 -3.65 6.02 8.81
C ASP A 210 -4.32 7.26 8.19
N HIS A 211 -3.53 8.18 7.61
CA HIS A 211 -4.05 9.31 6.87
C HIS A 211 -4.77 8.86 5.58
N ALA A 212 -4.18 7.94 4.83
CA ALA A 212 -4.77 7.42 3.59
C ALA A 212 -6.09 6.66 3.83
N LEU A 213 -6.18 5.88 4.91
CA LEU A 213 -7.38 5.16 5.33
C LEU A 213 -8.56 6.11 5.55
N ARG A 214 -8.32 7.30 6.11
CA ARG A 214 -9.34 8.33 6.36
C ARG A 214 -9.96 8.92 5.10
N VAL A 215 -9.30 8.78 3.94
CA VAL A 215 -9.86 9.12 2.62
C VAL A 215 -10.28 7.90 1.81
N GLY A 216 -10.38 6.73 2.45
CA GLY A 216 -10.98 5.53 1.87
C GLY A 216 -10.05 4.59 1.12
N VAL A 217 -8.74 4.73 1.31
CA VAL A 217 -7.79 3.68 0.92
C VAL A 217 -8.07 2.39 1.70
N SER A 218 -7.92 1.24 1.05
CA SER A 218 -8.17 -0.10 1.60
C SER A 218 -6.96 -1.04 1.52
N SER A 219 -5.85 -0.60 0.92
CA SER A 219 -4.64 -1.40 0.75
C SER A 219 -3.38 -0.54 0.77
N GLN A 220 -2.22 -1.16 0.92
CA GLN A 220 -0.94 -0.45 0.83
C GLN A 220 0.09 -1.26 0.06
N THR A 221 0.92 -0.56 -0.69
CA THR A 221 1.95 -1.16 -1.53
C THR A 221 3.33 -0.75 -1.02
N THR A 222 4.24 -1.73 -0.88
CA THR A 222 5.64 -1.46 -0.57
C THR A 222 6.58 -2.03 -1.65
N ASN A 223 7.83 -1.59 -1.59
CA ASN A 223 9.00 -2.08 -2.32
C ASN A 223 10.25 -1.56 -1.57
N PRO A 224 11.47 -2.02 -1.90
CA PRO A 224 12.68 -1.61 -1.17
C PRO A 224 12.88 -0.09 -1.07
N VAL A 225 12.59 0.66 -2.14
CA VAL A 225 12.69 2.13 -2.15
C VAL A 225 11.71 2.75 -1.15
N LEU A 226 10.46 2.27 -1.11
CA LEU A 226 9.44 2.78 -0.20
C LEU A 226 9.73 2.43 1.27
N ILE A 227 10.28 1.24 1.54
CA ILE A 227 10.71 0.85 2.89
C ILE A 227 11.81 1.79 3.39
N LYS A 228 12.79 2.10 2.54
CA LYS A 228 13.84 3.09 2.84
C LYS A 228 13.24 4.47 3.12
N LEU A 229 12.29 4.94 2.30
CA LEU A 229 11.63 6.23 2.54
C LEU A 229 10.86 6.24 3.87
N ALA A 230 10.22 5.15 4.26
CA ALA A 230 9.58 5.04 5.57
C ALA A 230 10.59 5.10 6.72
N TRP A 231 11.80 4.56 6.55
CA TRP A 231 12.89 4.74 7.51
C TRP A 231 13.23 6.22 7.65
N ASP A 232 13.41 6.95 6.55
CA ASP A 232 13.79 8.37 6.58
C ASP A 232 12.77 9.26 7.29
N THR A 233 11.48 8.86 7.34
CA THR A 233 10.44 9.66 8.01
C THR A 233 10.61 9.79 9.52
N ASP A 234 11.28 8.81 10.17
CA ASP A 234 11.60 8.82 11.61
C ASP A 234 12.90 8.06 11.84
N LYS A 235 14.01 8.65 11.39
CA LYS A 235 15.32 7.99 11.50
C LYS A 235 15.68 7.59 12.94
N PRO A 236 15.51 8.43 14.00
CA PRO A 236 15.85 8.03 15.36
C PRO A 236 15.01 6.84 15.88
N GLY A 237 13.70 6.84 15.59
CA GLY A 237 12.83 5.73 15.96
C GLY A 237 13.21 4.43 15.26
N TRP A 238 13.50 4.50 13.96
CA TRP A 238 13.92 3.34 13.17
C TRP A 238 15.30 2.83 13.54
N ASP A 239 16.29 3.69 13.75
CA ASP A 239 17.61 3.28 14.23
C ASP A 239 17.50 2.50 15.55
N SER A 240 16.66 2.97 16.48
CA SER A 240 16.38 2.27 17.75
C SER A 240 15.70 0.92 17.53
N ARG A 241 14.74 0.85 16.60
CA ARG A 241 14.02 -0.39 16.27
C ARG A 241 14.93 -1.42 15.61
N ILE A 242 15.83 -0.98 14.74
CA ILE A 242 16.78 -1.84 14.02
C ILE A 242 17.82 -2.39 14.99
N ASP A 243 18.34 -1.55 15.88
CA ASP A 243 19.22 -2.01 16.96
C ASP A 243 18.55 -3.11 17.81
N ALA A 244 17.26 -2.98 18.10
CA ALA A 244 16.51 -4.01 18.83
C ALA A 244 16.35 -5.30 18.00
N ILE A 245 16.08 -5.19 16.70
CA ILE A 245 16.02 -6.35 15.79
C ILE A 245 17.37 -7.07 15.73
N ILE A 246 18.48 -6.32 15.59
CA ILE A 246 19.83 -6.87 15.55
C ILE A 246 20.14 -7.62 16.85
N ARG A 247 19.98 -6.96 18.02
CA ARG A 247 20.26 -7.58 19.33
C ARG A 247 19.35 -8.77 19.64
N GLY A 248 18.14 -8.79 19.09
CA GLY A 248 17.22 -9.93 19.22
C GLY A 248 17.55 -11.11 18.31
N SER A 249 18.37 -10.89 17.28
CA SER A 249 18.68 -11.91 16.26
C SER A 249 20.11 -12.44 16.36
N TYR A 250 21.05 -11.63 16.85
CA TYR A 250 22.47 -11.93 16.91
C TYR A 250 23.11 -11.40 18.18
N ASP A 251 24.05 -12.16 18.75
CA ASP A 251 24.90 -11.70 19.83
C ASP A 251 26.09 -10.87 19.31
N LEU A 252 26.78 -10.16 20.22
CA LEU A 252 27.92 -9.29 19.85
C LEU A 252 29.10 -10.07 19.25
N GLN A 253 29.29 -11.34 19.60
CA GLN A 253 30.36 -12.16 19.06
C GLN A 253 30.08 -12.53 17.61
N GLN A 254 28.84 -12.92 17.29
CA GLN A 254 28.35 -13.19 15.94
C GLN A 254 28.46 -11.95 15.05
N ILE A 255 28.08 -10.77 15.56
CA ILE A 255 28.21 -9.52 14.80
C ILE A 255 29.68 -9.20 14.53
N ARG A 256 30.56 -9.30 15.53
CA ARG A 256 32.01 -9.08 15.34
C ARG A 256 32.61 -10.07 14.34
N ALA A 257 32.23 -11.34 14.42
CA ALA A 257 32.69 -12.36 13.48
C ALA A 257 32.26 -12.04 12.05
N ALA A 258 30.98 -11.71 11.82
CA ALA A 258 30.48 -11.35 10.49
C ALA A 258 31.14 -10.09 9.91
N LEU A 259 31.53 -9.12 10.75
CA LEU A 259 32.26 -7.92 10.31
C LEU A 259 33.74 -8.19 9.99
N GLN A 260 34.31 -9.31 10.43
CA GLN A 260 35.72 -9.70 10.22
C GLN A 260 35.90 -10.83 9.19
N GLN A 261 34.84 -11.58 8.89
CA GLN A 261 34.83 -12.73 7.98
C GLN A 261 34.62 -12.34 6.52
N SER A 262 34.45 -13.36 5.66
CA SER A 262 34.22 -13.21 4.23
C SER A 262 32.99 -12.34 3.92
N ASP A 263 32.97 -11.74 2.73
CA ASP A 263 31.86 -10.91 2.28
C ASP A 263 30.53 -11.69 2.25
N ASP A 264 30.56 -13.01 2.00
CA ASP A 264 29.37 -13.86 1.92
C ASP A 264 28.60 -13.99 3.25
N ASP A 265 29.33 -14.20 4.36
CA ASP A 265 28.73 -14.33 5.70
C ASP A 265 28.09 -13.01 6.15
N ARG A 266 28.79 -11.91 5.88
CA ARG A 266 28.30 -10.56 6.14
C ARG A 266 27.05 -10.29 5.33
N ASP A 267 27.06 -10.60 4.05
CA ASP A 267 25.93 -10.35 3.15
C ASP A 267 24.71 -11.20 3.52
N ALA A 268 24.91 -12.44 3.98
CA ALA A 268 23.81 -13.26 4.50
C ALA A 268 23.17 -12.64 5.75
N MET A 269 23.99 -12.12 6.69
CA MET A 269 23.49 -11.40 7.87
C MET A 269 22.75 -10.12 7.48
N LEU A 270 23.29 -9.31 6.56
CA LEU A 270 22.65 -8.09 6.08
C LEU A 270 21.29 -8.37 5.43
N ARG A 271 21.20 -9.38 4.54
CA ARG A 271 19.94 -9.79 3.90
C ARG A 271 18.89 -10.24 4.93
N ARG A 272 19.30 -10.98 5.96
CA ARG A 272 18.39 -11.44 7.03
C ARG A 272 17.87 -10.27 7.85
N ILE A 273 18.74 -9.36 8.28
CA ILE A 273 18.32 -8.16 9.04
C ILE A 273 17.42 -7.29 8.18
N ASN A 274 17.75 -7.06 6.91
CA ASN A 274 16.92 -6.28 5.99
C ASN A 274 15.50 -6.87 5.85
N THR A 275 15.40 -8.19 5.72
CA THR A 275 14.12 -8.90 5.72
C THR A 275 13.35 -8.64 7.02
N LEU A 276 13.99 -8.74 8.19
CA LEU A 276 13.35 -8.49 9.49
C LEU A 276 12.87 -7.03 9.67
N VAL A 277 13.66 -6.06 9.21
CA VAL A 277 13.31 -4.63 9.24
C VAL A 277 12.10 -4.38 8.33
N THR A 278 12.13 -4.91 7.12
CA THR A 278 11.00 -4.85 6.18
C THR A 278 9.75 -5.48 6.79
N THR A 279 9.87 -6.66 7.40
CA THR A 279 8.75 -7.34 8.08
C THR A 279 8.19 -6.50 9.23
N ALA A 280 9.02 -5.76 9.97
CA ALA A 280 8.54 -4.88 11.04
C ALA A 280 7.73 -3.67 10.52
N VAL A 281 8.15 -3.06 9.41
CA VAL A 281 7.36 -2.02 8.71
C VAL A 281 6.02 -2.59 8.24
N VAL A 282 6.08 -3.78 7.64
CA VAL A 282 4.91 -4.48 7.10
C VAL A 282 3.93 -4.86 8.20
N GLU A 283 4.40 -5.46 9.30
CA GLU A 283 3.57 -5.86 10.43
C GLU A 283 2.76 -4.68 10.99
N ARG A 284 3.40 -3.51 11.18
CA ARG A 284 2.74 -2.30 11.66
C ARG A 284 1.57 -1.90 10.76
N ASN A 285 1.76 -1.93 9.45
CA ASN A 285 0.74 -1.54 8.49
C ASN A 285 -0.33 -2.62 8.30
N CYS A 286 0.02 -3.92 8.36
CA CYS A 286 -0.94 -5.01 8.39
C CYS A 286 -1.93 -4.87 9.55
N ARG A 287 -1.47 -4.44 10.73
CA ARG A 287 -2.33 -4.17 11.89
C ARG A 287 -3.33 -3.04 11.64
N LEU A 288 -2.94 -1.97 10.93
CA LEU A 288 -3.85 -0.88 10.56
C LEU A 288 -4.94 -1.31 9.57
N LEU A 289 -4.62 -2.27 8.70
CA LEU A 289 -5.56 -2.82 7.72
C LEU A 289 -6.37 -4.02 8.25
N ARG A 290 -6.05 -4.51 9.46
CA ARG A 290 -6.54 -5.80 9.93
C ARG A 290 -8.05 -5.87 10.01
N ASP A 291 -8.68 -4.87 10.60
CA ASP A 291 -10.13 -4.85 10.74
C ASP A 291 -10.84 -4.77 9.38
N ILE A 292 -10.27 -4.04 8.40
CA ILE A 292 -10.79 -4.02 7.03
C ILE A 292 -10.69 -5.41 6.38
N PHE A 293 -9.55 -6.07 6.53
CA PHE A 293 -9.35 -7.42 6.01
C PHE A 293 -10.33 -8.41 6.61
N LEU A 294 -10.52 -8.39 7.92
CA LEU A 294 -11.37 -9.34 8.62
C LEU A 294 -12.85 -9.15 8.27
N MET A 295 -13.37 -7.92 8.37
CA MET A 295 -14.79 -7.65 8.13
C MET A 295 -15.19 -7.83 6.65
N THR A 296 -14.23 -7.75 5.73
CA THR A 296 -14.48 -7.95 4.29
C THR A 296 -14.24 -9.39 3.84
N ASP A 297 -14.06 -10.34 4.77
CA ASP A 297 -13.74 -11.74 4.46
C ASP A 297 -12.49 -11.86 3.55
N GLY A 298 -11.48 -11.02 3.78
CA GLY A 298 -10.28 -10.98 2.96
C GLY A 298 -10.51 -10.48 1.53
N ARG A 299 -11.55 -9.68 1.26
CA ARG A 299 -11.67 -8.99 -0.04
C ARG A 299 -10.83 -7.73 -0.09
N GLU A 300 -10.58 -7.06 1.02
CA GLU A 300 -9.78 -5.82 1.08
C GLU A 300 -8.77 -5.91 2.24
N GLY A 301 -8.06 -4.82 2.54
CA GLY A 301 -7.19 -4.76 3.72
C GLY A 301 -5.81 -5.41 3.52
N TYR A 302 -5.32 -5.48 2.29
CA TYR A 302 -4.05 -6.12 1.97
C TYR A 302 -2.86 -5.16 1.98
N LEU A 303 -1.74 -5.66 2.50
CA LEU A 303 -0.42 -5.09 2.30
C LEU A 303 0.36 -5.88 1.24
N ASN A 304 1.02 -5.19 0.31
CA ASN A 304 1.88 -5.82 -0.69
C ASN A 304 3.34 -5.76 -0.22
N LEU A 305 3.94 -6.91 0.10
CA LEU A 305 5.34 -7.04 0.56
C LEU A 305 6.22 -7.61 -0.56
N GLN A 306 7.29 -6.91 -0.95
CA GLN A 306 8.21 -7.39 -1.98
C GLN A 306 9.30 -8.30 -1.39
N VAL A 307 9.57 -9.42 -2.07
CA VAL A 307 10.77 -10.24 -1.81
C VAL A 307 12.04 -9.50 -2.25
N SER A 308 13.22 -10.04 -1.92
CA SER A 308 14.48 -9.43 -2.35
C SER A 308 14.52 -9.29 -3.88
N PRO A 309 14.81 -8.10 -4.42
CA PRO A 309 14.93 -7.91 -5.87
C PRO A 309 16.12 -8.69 -6.45
N ASP A 310 17.12 -9.05 -5.64
CA ASP A 310 18.26 -9.87 -6.09
C ASP A 310 17.84 -11.28 -6.53
N ASN A 311 16.68 -11.76 -6.06
CA ASN A 311 16.16 -13.09 -6.37
C ASN A 311 15.31 -13.13 -7.65
N TYR A 312 15.31 -12.09 -8.50
CA TYR A 312 14.39 -11.97 -9.63
C TYR A 312 14.42 -13.15 -10.62
N ALA A 313 15.57 -13.85 -10.71
CA ALA A 313 15.78 -15.01 -11.57
C ALA A 313 15.83 -16.36 -10.79
N ASP A 314 15.56 -16.36 -9.48
CA ASP A 314 15.53 -17.59 -8.65
C ASP A 314 14.17 -17.77 -7.99
N ALA A 315 13.31 -18.55 -8.65
CA ALA A 315 11.98 -18.90 -8.16
C ALA A 315 12.02 -19.55 -6.77
N SER A 316 13.00 -20.42 -6.54
CA SER A 316 13.11 -21.16 -5.29
C SER A 316 13.54 -20.24 -4.13
N ALA A 317 14.43 -19.28 -4.37
CA ALA A 317 14.80 -18.27 -3.38
C ALA A 317 13.62 -17.35 -3.03
N MET A 318 12.86 -16.90 -4.04
CA MET A 318 11.64 -16.11 -3.82
C MET A 318 10.61 -16.86 -2.97
N VAL A 319 10.32 -18.12 -3.32
CA VAL A 319 9.37 -18.95 -2.57
C VAL A 319 9.84 -19.16 -1.13
N ARG A 320 11.12 -19.50 -0.91
CA ARG A 320 11.66 -19.69 0.45
C ARG A 320 11.50 -18.44 1.31
N GLN A 321 11.92 -17.27 0.81
CA GLN A 321 11.82 -16.02 1.56
C GLN A 321 10.36 -15.65 1.86
N ALA A 322 9.49 -15.79 0.85
CA ALA A 322 8.06 -15.50 0.99
C ALA A 322 7.39 -16.35 2.07
N VAL A 323 7.67 -17.65 2.06
CA VAL A 323 7.18 -18.64 3.04
C VAL A 323 7.65 -18.29 4.45
N GLU A 324 8.93 -17.99 4.63
CA GLU A 324 9.50 -17.59 5.93
C GLU A 324 8.80 -16.35 6.50
N VAL A 325 8.68 -15.30 5.69
CA VAL A 325 8.05 -14.04 6.09
C VAL A 325 6.55 -14.22 6.39
N TYR A 326 5.85 -15.01 5.57
CA TYR A 326 4.43 -15.27 5.78
C TYR A 326 4.16 -16.01 7.10
N GLN A 327 5.01 -16.99 7.47
CA GLN A 327 4.90 -17.72 8.73
C GLN A 327 5.20 -16.83 9.96
N ASP A 328 6.22 -15.97 9.86
CA ASP A 328 6.54 -15.01 10.92
C ASP A 328 5.37 -14.04 11.14
N LEU A 329 4.80 -13.49 10.05
CA LEU A 329 3.61 -12.64 10.12
C LEU A 329 2.38 -13.38 10.66
N ARG A 330 2.15 -14.64 10.28
CA ARG A 330 1.03 -15.45 10.80
C ARG A 330 1.12 -15.60 12.31
N THR A 331 2.33 -15.82 12.82
CA THR A 331 2.58 -15.91 14.27
C THR A 331 2.30 -14.58 14.96
N ARG A 332 2.86 -13.48 14.44
CA ARG A 332 2.75 -12.13 15.03
C ARG A 332 1.33 -11.56 14.98
N LEU A 333 0.58 -11.84 13.91
CA LEU A 333 -0.79 -11.39 13.73
C LEU A 333 -1.81 -12.34 14.36
N SER A 334 -1.40 -13.56 14.72
CA SER A 334 -2.24 -14.61 15.31
C SER A 334 -3.44 -14.99 14.44
N GLY A 335 -3.20 -15.16 13.13
CA GLY A 335 -4.23 -15.52 12.14
C GLY A 335 -3.70 -15.46 10.71
N ILE A 336 -4.56 -15.66 9.71
CA ILE A 336 -4.20 -15.53 8.28
C ILE A 336 -3.61 -14.13 8.03
N PRO A 337 -2.33 -14.02 7.60
CA PRO A 337 -1.74 -12.73 7.25
C PRO A 337 -2.49 -12.00 6.14
N ASN A 338 -2.81 -10.72 6.35
CA ASN A 338 -3.36 -9.85 5.31
C ASN A 338 -2.26 -9.26 4.41
N VAL A 339 -1.37 -10.12 3.93
CA VAL A 339 -0.24 -9.76 3.06
C VAL A 339 -0.35 -10.52 1.74
N VAL A 340 0.03 -9.86 0.66
CA VAL A 340 0.31 -10.48 -0.63
C VAL A 340 1.79 -10.30 -0.96
N ILE A 341 2.42 -11.38 -1.42
CA ILE A 341 3.85 -11.41 -1.70
C ILE A 341 4.10 -10.91 -3.11
N LYS A 342 4.84 -9.82 -3.21
CA LYS A 342 5.19 -9.20 -4.48
C LYS A 342 6.44 -9.85 -5.07
N VAL A 343 6.27 -10.43 -6.27
CA VAL A 343 7.30 -11.09 -7.09
C VAL A 343 7.34 -10.42 -8.48
N PRO A 344 8.48 -10.42 -9.19
CA PRO A 344 8.57 -9.77 -10.50
C PRO A 344 7.90 -10.60 -11.61
N ALA A 345 7.46 -9.96 -12.69
CA ALA A 345 6.88 -10.59 -13.87
C ALA A 345 7.97 -11.11 -14.82
N THR A 346 8.81 -12.02 -14.32
CA THR A 346 9.82 -12.78 -15.07
C THR A 346 9.41 -14.25 -15.14
N PRO A 347 10.05 -15.10 -15.96
CA PRO A 347 9.81 -16.54 -15.94
C PRO A 347 9.94 -17.15 -14.53
N ALA A 348 11.04 -16.87 -13.81
CA ALA A 348 11.21 -17.35 -12.44
C ALA A 348 10.15 -16.78 -11.48
N GLY A 349 9.77 -15.51 -11.65
CA GLY A 349 8.74 -14.89 -10.82
C GLY A 349 7.34 -15.43 -11.08
N ARG A 350 7.02 -15.80 -12.33
CA ARG A 350 5.78 -16.52 -12.69
C ARG A 350 5.74 -17.90 -12.01
N ASP A 351 6.85 -18.63 -12.03
CA ASP A 351 6.92 -19.95 -11.42
C ASP A 351 6.83 -19.86 -9.88
N ALA A 352 7.44 -18.84 -9.27
CA ALA A 352 7.25 -18.53 -7.85
C ALA A 352 5.80 -18.17 -7.53
N ALA A 353 5.14 -17.37 -8.38
CA ALA A 353 3.74 -17.00 -8.21
C ALA A 353 2.82 -18.24 -8.24
N ALA A 354 3.06 -19.18 -9.16
CA ALA A 354 2.31 -20.43 -9.23
C ALA A 354 2.47 -21.24 -7.93
N GLU A 355 3.69 -21.40 -7.42
CA GLU A 355 3.93 -22.18 -6.20
C GLU A 355 3.34 -21.51 -4.95
N LEU A 356 3.53 -20.20 -4.79
CA LEU A 356 2.99 -19.47 -3.62
C LEU A 356 1.46 -19.49 -3.59
N THR A 357 0.82 -19.24 -4.73
CA THR A 357 -0.65 -19.26 -4.81
C THR A 357 -1.22 -20.66 -4.63
N ARG A 358 -0.50 -21.72 -5.01
CA ARG A 358 -0.84 -23.12 -4.68
C ARG A 358 -0.82 -23.38 -3.17
N LEU A 359 0.11 -22.78 -2.44
CA LEU A 359 0.17 -22.86 -0.96
C LEU A 359 -0.93 -22.07 -0.25
N GLY A 360 -1.69 -21.24 -0.98
CA GLY A 360 -2.69 -20.34 -0.42
C GLY A 360 -2.16 -18.94 -0.10
N ILE A 361 -0.91 -18.64 -0.46
CA ILE A 361 -0.28 -17.34 -0.25
C ILE A 361 -0.57 -16.45 -1.46
N GLY A 362 -1.29 -15.35 -1.25
CA GLY A 362 -1.59 -14.39 -2.31
C GLY A 362 -0.33 -13.69 -2.81
N VAL A 363 -0.31 -13.33 -4.10
CA VAL A 363 0.84 -12.65 -4.71
C VAL A 363 0.45 -11.34 -5.38
N THR A 364 1.42 -10.44 -5.52
CA THR A 364 1.32 -9.27 -6.40
C THR A 364 2.43 -9.30 -7.42
N VAL A 365 2.12 -9.67 -8.66
CA VAL A 365 3.14 -9.77 -9.70
C VAL A 365 3.46 -8.38 -10.26
N THR A 366 4.65 -7.86 -9.96
CA THR A 366 5.13 -6.50 -10.26
C THR A 366 6.14 -6.49 -11.40
N LEU A 367 6.71 -5.33 -11.76
CA LEU A 367 7.55 -5.18 -12.96
C LEU A 367 6.81 -5.63 -14.23
N THR A 368 5.47 -5.50 -14.20
CA THR A 368 4.58 -5.81 -15.32
C THR A 368 4.37 -4.54 -16.12
N PHE A 369 4.69 -4.56 -17.40
CA PHE A 369 4.51 -3.44 -18.33
C PHE A 369 3.79 -3.84 -19.60
N SER A 370 3.44 -5.13 -19.77
CA SER A 370 3.02 -5.68 -21.06
C SER A 370 1.96 -6.76 -20.98
N LEU A 371 1.34 -7.08 -22.12
CA LEU A 371 0.43 -8.22 -22.28
C LEU A 371 1.17 -9.56 -22.24
N PHE A 372 2.40 -9.65 -22.79
CA PHE A 372 3.20 -10.88 -22.75
C PHE A 372 3.60 -11.27 -21.32
N GLN A 373 3.64 -10.31 -20.39
CA GLN A 373 3.79 -10.57 -18.96
C GLN A 373 2.44 -10.85 -18.29
N THR A 374 1.45 -9.98 -18.53
CA THR A 374 0.16 -10.02 -17.81
C THR A 374 -0.60 -11.31 -18.07
N CYS A 375 -0.76 -11.74 -19.34
CA CYS A 375 -1.62 -12.87 -19.67
C CYS A 375 -1.07 -14.21 -19.14
N PRO A 376 0.22 -14.57 -19.33
CA PRO A 376 0.74 -15.82 -18.76
C PRO A 376 0.72 -15.86 -17.24
N VAL A 377 0.94 -14.71 -16.58
CA VAL A 377 0.82 -14.61 -15.12
C VAL A 377 -0.62 -14.84 -14.67
N ALA A 378 -1.59 -14.19 -15.33
CA ALA A 378 -3.01 -14.38 -15.02
C ALA A 378 -3.41 -15.86 -15.17
N GLU A 379 -2.91 -16.54 -16.19
CA GLU A 379 -3.20 -17.95 -16.42
C GLU A 379 -2.70 -18.85 -15.29
N VAL A 380 -1.49 -18.63 -14.76
CA VAL A 380 -0.97 -19.49 -13.67
C VAL A 380 -1.65 -19.24 -12.33
N ILE A 381 -2.12 -18.00 -12.07
CA ILE A 381 -2.74 -17.64 -10.78
C ILE A 381 -4.27 -17.74 -10.78
N ARG A 382 -4.94 -18.02 -11.91
CA ARG A 382 -6.41 -18.06 -12.00
C ARG A 382 -7.06 -19.12 -11.08
N ASN A 383 -6.39 -20.25 -10.90
CA ASN A 383 -6.87 -21.39 -10.09
C ASN A 383 -6.12 -21.50 -8.75
N SER A 384 -5.76 -20.34 -8.21
CA SER A 384 -5.05 -20.14 -6.95
C SER A 384 -5.84 -20.66 -5.73
N ASN A 385 -5.13 -21.07 -4.66
CA ASN A 385 -5.71 -21.30 -3.32
C ASN A 385 -5.73 -20.03 -2.45
N ALA A 386 -5.11 -18.94 -2.90
CA ALA A 386 -5.17 -17.65 -2.22
C ALA A 386 -6.53 -16.98 -2.43
N LEU A 387 -6.93 -16.15 -1.48
CA LEU A 387 -8.16 -15.36 -1.56
C LEU A 387 -8.07 -14.31 -2.68
N VAL A 388 -6.94 -13.60 -2.74
CA VAL A 388 -6.68 -12.53 -3.71
C VAL A 388 -5.23 -12.62 -4.20
N SER A 389 -5.02 -12.29 -5.47
CA SER A 389 -3.72 -11.98 -6.06
C SER A 389 -3.85 -10.82 -7.03
N ASN A 390 -2.77 -10.08 -7.23
CA ASN A 390 -2.74 -8.89 -8.07
C ASN A 390 -1.71 -9.03 -9.20
N ILE A 391 -1.95 -8.35 -10.30
CA ILE A 391 -0.97 -8.08 -11.35
C ILE A 391 -0.79 -6.57 -11.40
N ALA A 392 0.35 -6.09 -10.93
CA ALA A 392 0.66 -4.68 -10.79
C ALA A 392 1.28 -4.14 -12.08
N ILE A 393 0.47 -3.49 -12.92
CA ILE A 393 0.94 -2.83 -14.14
C ILE A 393 1.54 -1.47 -13.79
N MET A 394 2.82 -1.29 -14.11
CA MET A 394 3.59 -0.09 -13.77
C MET A 394 3.46 0.99 -14.85
N ASN A 395 2.23 1.43 -15.10
CA ASN A 395 1.85 2.27 -16.24
C ASN A 395 2.78 3.46 -16.48
N GLY A 396 3.00 4.31 -15.46
CA GLY A 396 3.74 5.54 -15.65
C GLY A 396 5.25 5.35 -15.81
N ARG A 397 5.78 4.14 -15.63
CA ARG A 397 7.17 3.79 -15.98
C ARG A 397 7.33 3.37 -17.45
N LEU A 398 6.25 3.12 -18.18
CA LEU A 398 6.30 2.82 -19.61
C LEU A 398 6.32 4.09 -20.48
N ALA A 399 5.60 5.14 -20.07
CA ALA A 399 5.38 6.34 -20.88
C ALA A 399 6.69 7.06 -21.29
N PHE A 400 7.63 7.25 -20.37
CA PHE A 400 8.89 7.94 -20.68
C PHE A 400 9.84 7.15 -21.59
N PRO A 401 10.08 5.84 -21.36
CA PRO A 401 10.83 5.03 -22.32
C PRO A 401 10.25 5.09 -23.75
N VAL A 402 8.92 5.00 -23.89
CA VAL A 402 8.24 5.11 -25.20
C VAL A 402 8.41 6.51 -25.79
N ARG A 403 8.20 7.57 -25.00
CA ARG A 403 8.43 8.96 -25.41
C ARG A 403 9.85 9.16 -25.95
N ASP A 404 10.84 8.72 -25.20
CA ASP A 404 12.25 8.94 -25.52
C ASP A 404 12.64 8.20 -26.81
N GLU A 405 12.10 7.01 -27.05
CA GLU A 405 12.29 6.27 -28.30
C GLU A 405 11.61 6.96 -29.49
N LEU A 406 10.34 7.37 -29.34
CA LEU A 406 9.63 8.11 -30.40
C LEU A 406 10.34 9.41 -30.77
N LYS A 407 10.85 10.13 -29.76
CA LYS A 407 11.63 11.35 -29.95
C LYS A 407 12.94 11.08 -30.69
N ALA A 408 13.67 10.04 -30.29
CA ALA A 408 14.91 9.64 -30.97
C ALA A 408 14.67 9.24 -32.44
N ASN A 409 13.50 8.66 -32.73
CA ASN A 409 13.08 8.28 -34.08
C ASN A 409 12.48 9.45 -34.90
N GLY A 410 12.39 10.66 -34.33
CA GLY A 410 11.82 11.83 -35.02
C GLY A 410 10.31 11.75 -35.27
N VAL A 411 9.57 10.97 -34.48
CA VAL A 411 8.12 10.76 -34.67
C VAL A 411 7.34 11.99 -34.18
N THR A 412 6.66 12.67 -35.10
CA THR A 412 5.83 13.84 -34.79
C THR A 412 4.65 13.45 -33.88
N GLY A 413 4.38 14.25 -32.85
CA GLY A 413 3.32 13.97 -31.87
C GLY A 413 3.65 12.86 -30.86
N GLY A 414 4.87 12.29 -30.91
CA GLY A 414 5.28 11.18 -30.04
C GLY A 414 5.25 11.49 -28.55
N GLU A 415 5.57 12.74 -28.15
CA GLU A 415 5.56 13.13 -26.73
C GLU A 415 4.16 13.09 -26.11
N GLU A 416 3.15 13.60 -26.84
CA GLU A 416 1.76 13.59 -26.39
C GLU A 416 1.17 12.16 -26.46
N ALA A 417 1.43 11.43 -27.55
CA ALA A 417 0.97 10.06 -27.69
C ALA A 417 1.50 9.15 -26.58
N ALA A 418 2.77 9.28 -26.19
CA ALA A 418 3.40 8.46 -25.17
C ALA A 418 2.77 8.60 -23.77
N ARG A 419 2.08 9.71 -23.48
CA ARG A 419 1.31 9.88 -22.23
C ARG A 419 0.18 8.85 -22.09
N TRP A 420 -0.28 8.28 -23.20
CA TRP A 420 -1.28 7.22 -23.24
C TRP A 420 -0.72 5.80 -23.17
N ALA A 421 0.61 5.59 -23.17
CA ALA A 421 1.20 4.26 -23.32
C ALA A 421 0.75 3.27 -22.24
N GLY A 422 0.85 3.67 -20.96
CA GLY A 422 0.39 2.84 -19.84
C GLY A 422 -1.11 2.59 -19.86
N VAL A 423 -1.91 3.62 -20.12
CA VAL A 423 -3.38 3.51 -20.23
C VAL A 423 -3.78 2.55 -21.34
N ALA A 424 -3.14 2.62 -22.51
CA ALA A 424 -3.42 1.74 -23.64
C ALA A 424 -3.17 0.26 -23.31
N VAL A 425 -2.04 -0.03 -22.66
CA VAL A 425 -1.70 -1.38 -22.19
C VAL A 425 -2.70 -1.84 -21.14
N ALA A 426 -3.00 -1.02 -20.13
CA ALA A 426 -3.92 -1.36 -19.06
C ALA A 426 -5.35 -1.63 -19.56
N ARG A 427 -5.87 -0.80 -20.48
CA ARG A 427 -7.20 -1.01 -21.09
C ARG A 427 -7.26 -2.29 -21.91
N LYS A 428 -6.20 -2.59 -22.65
CA LYS A 428 -6.11 -3.85 -23.41
C LYS A 428 -6.02 -5.04 -22.47
N ALA A 429 -5.14 -5.00 -21.46
CA ALA A 429 -5.04 -6.02 -20.42
C ALA A 429 -6.39 -6.26 -19.73
N PHE A 430 -7.10 -5.19 -19.34
CA PHE A 430 -8.43 -5.28 -18.74
C PHE A 430 -9.40 -6.08 -19.59
N ARG A 431 -9.53 -5.76 -20.89
CA ARG A 431 -10.38 -6.50 -21.82
C ARG A 431 -9.93 -7.95 -21.98
N ARG A 432 -8.63 -8.18 -22.17
CA ARG A 432 -8.08 -9.54 -22.36
C ARG A 432 -8.33 -10.42 -21.15
N LEU A 433 -8.13 -9.91 -19.94
CA LEU A 433 -8.31 -10.70 -18.73
C LEU A 433 -9.79 -10.94 -18.43
N TYR A 434 -10.63 -9.92 -18.54
CA TYR A 434 -11.97 -9.94 -17.93
C TYR A 434 -13.13 -10.16 -18.89
N ASN A 435 -12.95 -9.97 -20.21
CA ASN A 435 -14.00 -10.34 -21.15
C ASN A 435 -14.23 -11.86 -21.14
N PRO A 436 -15.45 -12.31 -21.45
CA PRO A 436 -15.74 -13.73 -21.62
C PRO A 436 -14.86 -14.37 -22.70
N VAL A 437 -14.63 -15.68 -22.57
CA VAL A 437 -13.90 -16.48 -23.58
C VAL A 437 -14.58 -16.41 -24.95
N SER A 438 -15.91 -16.33 -24.99
CA SER A 438 -16.69 -16.15 -26.23
C SER A 438 -16.42 -14.82 -26.96
N GLU A 439 -15.83 -13.84 -26.28
CA GLU A 439 -15.48 -12.53 -26.83
C GLU A 439 -13.96 -12.36 -26.98
N GLY A 440 -13.19 -13.45 -26.89
CA GLY A 440 -11.73 -13.43 -27.00
C GLY A 440 -11.00 -12.98 -25.72
N GLY A 441 -11.68 -12.94 -24.58
CA GLY A 441 -11.06 -12.73 -23.27
C GLY A 441 -10.69 -14.05 -22.57
N MET A 442 -10.15 -13.95 -21.35
CA MET A 442 -9.73 -15.09 -20.54
C MET A 442 -10.78 -15.53 -19.50
N GLY A 443 -11.83 -14.71 -19.29
CA GLY A 443 -12.87 -14.95 -18.29
C GLY A 443 -12.32 -15.00 -16.85
N ILE A 444 -11.30 -14.22 -16.56
CA ILE A 444 -10.66 -14.18 -15.23
C ILE A 444 -11.63 -13.56 -14.22
N ASP A 445 -11.74 -14.17 -13.05
CA ASP A 445 -12.48 -13.61 -11.93
C ASP A 445 -11.71 -12.41 -11.35
N ARG A 446 -12.19 -11.20 -11.66
CA ARG A 446 -11.60 -9.94 -11.23
C ARG A 446 -11.60 -9.73 -9.71
N SER A 447 -12.40 -10.48 -8.96
CA SER A 447 -12.42 -10.40 -7.49
C SER A 447 -11.23 -11.15 -6.85
N ARG A 448 -10.71 -12.16 -7.55
CA ARG A 448 -9.60 -13.02 -7.13
C ARG A 448 -8.27 -12.67 -7.78
N VAL A 449 -8.28 -12.31 -9.06
CA VAL A 449 -7.08 -11.89 -9.81
C VAL A 449 -7.28 -10.46 -10.31
N ARG A 450 -6.62 -9.52 -9.62
CA ARG A 450 -6.87 -8.08 -9.74
C ARG A 450 -5.79 -7.40 -10.56
N LEU A 451 -6.17 -6.66 -11.59
CA LEU A 451 -5.31 -5.65 -12.16
C LEU A 451 -5.16 -4.51 -11.15
N LEU A 452 -3.91 -4.24 -10.79
CA LEU A 452 -3.51 -3.14 -9.91
C LEU A 452 -2.71 -2.13 -10.74
N ILE A 453 -3.23 -0.91 -10.90
CA ILE A 453 -2.49 0.14 -11.60
C ILE A 453 -1.54 0.82 -10.62
N ALA A 454 -0.26 0.90 -10.99
CA ALA A 454 0.81 1.43 -10.16
C ALA A 454 1.72 2.39 -10.94
N SER A 455 2.62 3.06 -10.23
CA SER A 455 3.61 3.96 -10.82
C SER A 455 3.00 5.15 -11.59
N LEU A 456 2.01 5.81 -11.00
CA LEU A 456 1.19 6.86 -11.65
C LEU A 456 1.99 8.13 -12.03
N ARG A 457 1.56 8.83 -13.08
CA ARG A 457 2.11 10.11 -13.53
C ARG A 457 1.12 11.27 -13.40
N ILE A 458 1.71 12.45 -13.32
CA ILE A 458 1.02 13.74 -13.38
C ILE A 458 1.54 14.43 -14.64
N TYR A 459 0.64 14.82 -15.54
CA TYR A 459 0.91 15.62 -16.72
C TYR A 459 0.14 16.92 -16.60
N ASP A 460 0.81 17.96 -16.09
CA ASP A 460 0.16 19.22 -15.74
C ASP A 460 -0.99 18.96 -14.75
N ASP A 461 -2.25 19.20 -15.14
CA ASP A 461 -3.42 18.88 -14.32
C ASP A 461 -4.03 17.49 -14.61
N TRP A 462 -3.54 16.78 -15.62
CA TRP A 462 -4.10 15.51 -16.05
C TRP A 462 -3.36 14.32 -15.43
N LEU A 463 -4.12 13.39 -14.84
CA LEU A 463 -3.62 12.19 -14.20
C LEU A 463 -4.20 10.94 -14.91
N PRO A 464 -3.69 10.57 -16.10
CA PRO A 464 -4.29 9.53 -16.94
C PRO A 464 -4.37 8.17 -16.25
N ASP A 465 -3.35 7.81 -15.47
CA ASP A 465 -3.29 6.52 -14.79
C ASP A 465 -4.39 6.33 -13.72
N ILE A 466 -5.10 7.41 -13.39
CA ILE A 466 -6.29 7.41 -12.52
C ILE A 466 -7.54 7.71 -13.37
N SER A 467 -7.58 8.91 -13.95
CA SER A 467 -8.78 9.45 -14.62
C SER A 467 -9.27 8.63 -15.81
N GLU A 468 -8.40 7.85 -16.45
CA GLU A 468 -8.73 7.04 -17.63
C GLU A 468 -8.96 5.56 -17.32
N LEU A 469 -8.77 5.14 -16.05
CA LEU A 469 -8.69 3.73 -15.67
C LEU A 469 -9.61 3.31 -14.52
N TRP A 470 -10.54 4.17 -14.09
CA TRP A 470 -11.62 3.76 -13.20
C TRP A 470 -12.39 2.56 -13.79
N GLY A 471 -12.75 1.60 -12.94
CA GLY A 471 -13.32 0.30 -13.33
C GLY A 471 -12.30 -0.85 -13.32
N VAL A 472 -10.99 -0.58 -13.29
CA VAL A 472 -10.01 -1.62 -12.91
C VAL A 472 -10.22 -2.05 -11.45
N PRO A 473 -9.86 -3.27 -11.03
CA PRO A 473 -10.07 -3.71 -9.65
C PRO A 473 -9.34 -2.87 -8.60
N ALA A 474 -8.13 -2.36 -8.89
CA ALA A 474 -7.41 -1.54 -7.93
C ALA A 474 -6.46 -0.51 -8.57
N ILE A 475 -6.27 0.63 -7.88
CA ILE A 475 -5.26 1.64 -8.22
C ILE A 475 -4.51 2.01 -6.93
N THR A 476 -3.17 1.91 -6.93
CA THR A 476 -2.34 2.33 -5.79
C THR A 476 -1.75 3.72 -6.07
N VAL A 477 -1.96 4.66 -5.14
CA VAL A 477 -1.73 6.10 -5.35
C VAL A 477 -0.64 6.61 -4.41
N PHE A 478 0.38 7.27 -4.96
CA PHE A 478 1.41 7.95 -4.16
C PHE A 478 0.85 9.18 -3.44
N PRO A 479 1.43 9.60 -2.30
CA PRO A 479 0.98 10.80 -1.59
C PRO A 479 1.00 12.08 -2.46
N ASN A 480 2.03 12.30 -3.27
CA ASN A 480 2.10 13.46 -4.18
C ASN A 480 1.01 13.41 -5.28
N VAL A 481 0.71 12.22 -5.79
CA VAL A 481 -0.37 12.01 -6.78
C VAL A 481 -1.74 12.23 -6.14
N ARG A 482 -1.95 11.76 -4.90
CA ARG A 482 -3.17 12.05 -4.12
C ARG A 482 -3.34 13.55 -3.92
N ARG A 483 -2.28 14.27 -3.53
CA ARG A 483 -2.32 15.73 -3.36
C ARG A 483 -2.72 16.44 -4.65
N ALA A 484 -2.15 16.05 -5.79
CA ALA A 484 -2.52 16.60 -7.10
C ALA A 484 -3.97 16.26 -7.50
N LEU A 485 -4.41 15.03 -7.22
CA LEU A 485 -5.79 14.62 -7.46
C LEU A 485 -6.77 15.45 -6.63
N ASP A 486 -6.47 15.72 -5.38
CA ASP A 486 -7.31 16.48 -4.42
C ASP A 486 -7.15 18.01 -4.52
N ALA A 487 -6.33 18.52 -5.44
CA ALA A 487 -6.06 19.96 -5.56
C ALA A 487 -7.31 20.80 -5.88
N HIS A 488 -8.29 20.22 -6.58
CA HIS A 488 -9.61 20.79 -6.84
C HIS A 488 -10.62 19.68 -7.14
N PRO A 489 -11.94 19.98 -7.14
CA PRO A 489 -12.95 18.99 -7.51
C PRO A 489 -12.71 18.44 -8.93
N ARG A 490 -12.92 17.13 -9.11
CA ARG A 490 -12.82 16.44 -10.40
C ARG A 490 -14.07 15.61 -10.68
N GLN A 491 -14.40 15.43 -11.95
CA GLN A 491 -15.40 14.43 -12.36
C GLN A 491 -14.76 13.04 -12.37
N ILE A 492 -15.53 12.03 -11.96
CA ILE A 492 -15.08 10.64 -11.89
C ILE A 492 -16.10 9.82 -12.69
N ASP A 493 -15.68 9.35 -13.86
CA ASP A 493 -16.39 8.31 -14.60
C ASP A 493 -15.94 6.96 -14.03
N GLY A 494 -16.80 6.31 -13.24
CA GLY A 494 -16.47 5.09 -12.48
C GLY A 494 -16.06 3.87 -13.31
N ASN A 495 -16.20 3.93 -14.64
CA ASN A 495 -15.88 2.82 -15.54
C ASN A 495 -15.07 3.26 -16.77
N SER A 496 -14.33 4.36 -16.69
CA SER A 496 -13.54 4.93 -17.80
C SER A 496 -12.54 3.97 -18.45
N VAL A 497 -12.17 2.86 -17.80
CA VAL A 497 -11.30 1.81 -18.36
C VAL A 497 -11.86 1.20 -19.66
N VAL A 498 -13.17 1.18 -19.84
CA VAL A 498 -13.78 0.59 -21.06
C VAL A 498 -13.68 1.50 -22.28
N ASN A 499 -13.36 2.79 -22.06
CA ASN A 499 -13.25 3.76 -23.15
C ASN A 499 -12.10 3.40 -24.11
N ALA A 500 -12.21 3.86 -25.34
CA ALA A 500 -11.15 3.68 -26.32
C ALA A 500 -9.98 4.62 -26.03
N THR A 501 -8.74 4.12 -26.16
CA THR A 501 -7.58 5.00 -26.29
C THR A 501 -7.64 5.71 -27.64
N PRO A 502 -7.26 7.00 -27.75
CA PRO A 502 -7.27 7.72 -29.02
C PRO A 502 -6.52 6.95 -30.12
N ALA A 503 -7.19 6.67 -31.25
CA ALA A 503 -6.63 5.84 -32.31
C ALA A 503 -5.37 6.44 -32.93
N GLU A 504 -5.27 7.78 -32.99
CA GLU A 504 -4.05 8.46 -33.42
C GLU A 504 -2.88 8.24 -32.46
N ALA A 505 -3.12 8.31 -31.15
CA ALA A 505 -2.08 8.02 -30.15
C ALA A 505 -1.56 6.58 -30.30
N ILE A 506 -2.45 5.59 -30.52
CA ILE A 506 -2.05 4.21 -30.79
C ILE A 506 -1.20 4.12 -32.06
N ARG A 507 -1.64 4.71 -33.19
CA ARG A 507 -0.86 4.70 -34.45
C ARG A 507 0.52 5.30 -34.28
N THR A 508 0.63 6.44 -33.59
CA THR A 508 1.90 7.10 -33.31
C THR A 508 2.79 6.22 -32.42
N MET A 509 2.24 5.65 -31.34
CA MET A 509 3.00 4.78 -30.44
C MET A 509 3.42 3.45 -31.09
N LEU A 510 2.71 2.95 -32.11
CA LEU A 510 3.15 1.76 -32.86
C LEU A 510 4.46 1.98 -33.64
N SER A 511 4.96 3.22 -33.74
CA SER A 511 6.31 3.52 -34.22
C SER A 511 7.41 3.32 -33.15
N SER A 512 7.03 2.97 -31.92
CA SER A 512 7.92 2.59 -30.82
C SER A 512 7.97 1.08 -30.68
N GLU A 513 9.18 0.52 -30.73
CA GLU A 513 9.41 -0.89 -30.51
C GLU A 513 9.08 -1.30 -29.06
N LEU A 514 9.37 -0.41 -28.10
CA LEU A 514 9.00 -0.61 -26.70
C LEU A 514 7.49 -0.70 -26.51
N PHE A 515 6.72 0.15 -27.19
CA PHE A 515 5.25 0.10 -27.13
C PHE A 515 4.70 -1.14 -27.82
N ARG A 516 5.25 -1.53 -28.99
CA ARG A 516 4.88 -2.79 -29.67
C ARG A 516 5.10 -3.98 -28.75
N GLN A 517 6.27 -4.08 -28.12
CA GLN A 517 6.57 -5.13 -27.15
C GLN A 517 5.61 -5.14 -25.94
N ALA A 518 5.18 -3.97 -25.48
CA ALA A 518 4.25 -3.85 -24.35
C ALA A 518 2.80 -4.22 -24.71
N TRP A 519 2.30 -3.72 -25.84
CA TRP A 519 0.89 -3.71 -26.18
C TRP A 519 0.46 -4.91 -27.04
N TRP A 520 1.36 -5.47 -27.84
CA TRP A 520 1.05 -6.50 -28.83
C TRP A 520 0.68 -7.86 -28.22
N THR A 521 -0.16 -8.58 -28.95
CA THR A 521 -0.51 -9.99 -28.80
C THR A 521 -0.60 -10.62 -30.19
N GLU A 522 -0.53 -11.95 -30.30
CA GLU A 522 -0.57 -12.65 -31.61
C GLU A 522 -1.79 -12.27 -32.47
N GLU A 523 -2.92 -11.93 -31.85
CA GLU A 523 -4.16 -11.53 -32.53
C GLU A 523 -4.09 -10.17 -33.25
N ASP A 524 -3.12 -9.31 -32.91
CA ASP A 524 -2.94 -8.02 -33.58
C ASP A 524 -2.20 -8.13 -34.92
N GLY A 525 -1.75 -9.34 -35.27
CA GLY A 525 -1.06 -9.64 -36.51
C GLY A 525 0.40 -9.19 -36.56
N ALA A 526 1.10 -9.65 -37.60
CA ALA A 526 2.55 -9.46 -37.75
C ALA A 526 2.96 -8.00 -38.03
N GLU A 527 2.08 -7.18 -38.61
CA GLU A 527 2.39 -5.78 -38.96
C GLU A 527 2.65 -4.92 -37.73
N THR A 528 1.99 -5.22 -36.61
CA THR A 528 2.14 -4.48 -35.35
C THR A 528 3.08 -5.17 -34.36
N ALA A 529 3.58 -6.37 -34.69
CA ALA A 529 4.41 -7.18 -33.81
C ALA A 529 5.79 -6.56 -33.54
N PRO A 530 6.32 -6.63 -32.31
CA PRO A 530 7.72 -6.30 -32.07
C PRO A 530 8.63 -7.20 -32.93
N ARG A 531 9.82 -6.70 -33.26
CA ARG A 531 10.83 -7.41 -34.07
C ARG A 531 11.25 -8.73 -33.42
N GLU A 532 11.42 -8.71 -32.11
CA GLU A 532 11.80 -9.88 -31.30
C GLU A 532 10.84 -9.99 -30.10
N PRO A 533 9.67 -10.66 -30.28
CA PRO A 533 8.68 -10.78 -29.23
C PRO A 533 9.24 -11.54 -28.01
N LEU A 534 9.29 -10.87 -26.86
CA LEU A 534 9.58 -11.52 -25.58
C LEU A 534 8.40 -12.36 -25.08
N SER A 535 8.73 -13.42 -24.32
CA SER A 535 7.78 -14.36 -23.73
C SER A 535 8.22 -14.76 -22.33
N LEU A 536 7.25 -15.00 -21.42
CA LEU A 536 7.53 -15.64 -20.14
C LEU A 536 7.63 -17.17 -20.24
N ALA A 537 7.19 -17.76 -21.35
CA ALA A 537 7.22 -19.21 -21.56
C ALA A 537 8.62 -19.75 -21.88
N ASP A 538 9.51 -18.90 -22.40
CA ASP A 538 10.80 -19.33 -22.94
C ASP A 538 11.86 -19.55 -21.86
N GLY A 539 11.53 -19.29 -20.58
CA GLY A 539 12.46 -19.46 -19.45
C GLY A 539 13.65 -18.49 -19.46
N ASN A 540 13.61 -17.44 -20.28
CA ASN A 540 14.72 -16.49 -20.44
C ASN A 540 14.53 -15.25 -19.55
N ASP A 541 14.82 -15.39 -18.25
CA ASP A 541 14.77 -14.27 -17.30
C ASP A 541 15.69 -13.11 -17.70
N GLU A 542 16.85 -13.39 -18.29
CA GLU A 542 17.82 -12.37 -18.71
C GLU A 542 17.24 -11.46 -19.80
N ALA A 543 16.60 -12.02 -20.83
CA ALA A 543 15.99 -11.23 -21.90
C ALA A 543 14.85 -10.33 -21.37
N VAL A 544 14.00 -10.86 -20.49
CA VAL A 544 12.91 -10.07 -19.87
C VAL A 544 13.48 -9.00 -18.94
N ALA A 545 14.49 -9.33 -18.14
CA ALA A 545 15.14 -8.38 -17.23
C ALA A 545 15.94 -7.30 -17.98
N ALA A 546 16.46 -7.59 -19.17
CA ALA A 546 17.16 -6.64 -20.02
C ALA A 546 16.21 -5.67 -20.76
N TRP A 547 14.92 -6.00 -20.89
CA TRP A 547 13.95 -5.10 -21.51
C TRP A 547 13.87 -3.79 -20.74
N LYS A 548 14.07 -2.67 -21.44
CA LYS A 548 14.38 -1.35 -20.84
C LYS A 548 13.46 -0.95 -19.66
N PRO A 549 12.12 -1.04 -19.75
CA PRO A 549 11.24 -0.67 -18.62
C PRO A 549 11.45 -1.56 -17.38
N VAL A 550 11.70 -2.86 -17.59
CA VAL A 550 11.99 -3.83 -16.52
C VAL A 550 13.36 -3.52 -15.92
N ARG A 551 14.42 -3.44 -16.74
CA ARG A 551 15.79 -3.19 -16.27
C ARG A 551 15.88 -1.95 -15.39
N GLN A 552 15.39 -0.82 -15.91
CA GLN A 552 15.45 0.46 -15.21
C GLN A 552 14.74 0.44 -13.85
N THR A 553 13.66 -0.33 -13.74
CA THR A 553 12.89 -0.41 -12.49
C THR A 553 13.48 -1.43 -11.53
N LEU A 554 13.96 -2.57 -12.05
CA LEU A 554 14.66 -3.59 -11.26
C LEU A 554 15.93 -3.01 -10.62
N ASP A 555 16.71 -2.25 -11.39
CA ASP A 555 17.92 -1.56 -10.88
C ASP A 555 17.61 -0.65 -9.71
N GLN A 556 16.56 0.17 -9.83
CA GLN A 556 16.15 1.04 -8.72
C GLN A 556 15.75 0.27 -7.47
N PHE A 557 15.15 -0.92 -7.62
CA PHE A 557 14.80 -1.77 -6.47
C PHE A 557 16.04 -2.40 -5.85
N ILE A 558 16.98 -2.90 -6.66
CA ILE A 558 18.27 -3.44 -6.21
C ILE A 558 19.06 -2.35 -5.48
N ASP A 559 19.16 -1.15 -6.05
CA ASP A 559 19.85 0.00 -5.45
C ASP A 559 19.20 0.37 -4.11
N GLY A 560 17.88 0.48 -4.05
CA GLY A 560 17.16 0.75 -2.81
C GLY A 560 17.41 -0.30 -1.73
N TYR A 561 17.48 -1.58 -2.13
CA TYR A 561 17.81 -2.69 -1.22
C TYR A 561 19.27 -2.61 -0.74
N SER A 562 20.21 -2.28 -1.61
CA SER A 562 21.62 -2.09 -1.31
C SER A 562 21.87 -0.93 -0.33
N VAL A 563 21.19 0.21 -0.53
CA VAL A 563 21.25 1.34 0.42
C VAL A 563 20.80 0.92 1.82
N MET A 564 19.71 0.14 1.94
CA MET A 564 19.27 -0.37 3.24
C MET A 564 20.32 -1.30 3.88
N ASN A 565 21.00 -2.13 3.08
CA ASN A 565 22.10 -2.97 3.59
C ASN A 565 23.26 -2.11 4.14
N SER A 566 23.62 -1.02 3.46
CA SER A 566 24.63 -0.07 3.97
C SER A 566 24.20 0.56 5.30
N MET A 567 22.94 0.99 5.42
CA MET A 567 22.42 1.56 6.66
C MET A 567 22.44 0.53 7.81
N ILE A 568 22.12 -0.74 7.53
CA ILE A 568 22.21 -1.82 8.53
C ILE A 568 23.66 -2.07 8.93
N LEU A 569 24.60 -2.05 7.98
CA LEU A 569 26.02 -2.21 8.25
C LEU A 569 26.56 -1.11 9.17
N GLU A 570 26.10 0.13 9.00
CA GLU A 570 26.40 1.23 9.92
C GLU A 570 25.89 0.94 11.35
N ARG A 571 24.65 0.42 11.47
CA ARG A 571 24.09 0.03 12.78
C ARG A 571 24.89 -1.11 13.42
N LEU A 572 25.24 -2.16 12.68
CA LEU A 572 26.06 -3.26 13.17
C LEU A 572 27.40 -2.76 13.70
N THR A 573 28.06 -1.88 12.93
CA THR A 573 29.33 -1.26 13.33
C THR A 573 29.20 -0.43 14.60
N HIS A 574 28.11 0.34 14.73
CA HIS A 574 27.83 1.13 15.93
C HIS A 574 27.62 0.24 17.17
N LEU A 575 26.99 -0.92 17.03
CA LEU A 575 26.68 -1.82 18.15
C LEU A 575 27.88 -2.57 18.74
N VAL A 576 28.98 -2.72 17.99
CA VAL A 576 30.18 -3.46 18.42
C VAL A 576 31.35 -2.57 18.85
N ARG A 577 31.24 -1.26 18.60
CA ARG A 577 32.10 -0.22 19.18
C ARG A 577 31.73 -0.02 20.64
#